data_AF-A0AAD6UXG9-F1
#
_entry.id   AF-A0AAD6UXG9-F1
#
_cell.length_a   1.000
_cell.length_b   1.000
_cell.length_c   1.000
_cell.angle_alpha   90.00
_cell.angle_beta   90.00
_cell.angle_gamma   90.00
#
_symmetry.space_group_name_H-M   'P 1'
#
loop_
_entity.id
_entity.type
_entity.pdbx_description
1 polymer ?
#
loop_
_entity_poly.entity_id
_entity_poly.type
_entity_poly.pdbx_seq_one_letter_code
_entity_poly.pdbx_strand_id
1 'polypeptide(L)'
;GLLLWYFTAFAYRVVELLVSTMYVERDGWMFLQDKKWGLDKLAEQDPHFRTLKHWGKKQMIPEWYAPKGRDSFNGTLLDLKTCVHTTATVVAVPNAIVPLAIHGSGVTCMLLQRAEDADLATDADLVARKVGMCNLPPYIFAQTIKCGTVHVGPIPPKLEC
;
A
#
# COMPACT_ATOMS: atom_id res chain seq x y z
N GLY A 1 -40.04 -6.11 -28.69
CA GLY A 1 -38.76 -5.96 -29.43
C GLY A 1 -38.07 -4.66 -29.11
N LEU A 2 -38.60 -3.54 -29.59
CA LEU A 2 -37.96 -2.22 -29.53
C LEU A 2 -37.75 -1.68 -28.10
N LEU A 3 -38.75 -1.84 -27.23
CA LEU A 3 -38.63 -1.50 -25.80
C LEU A 3 -37.53 -2.29 -25.09
N LEU A 4 -37.45 -3.61 -25.35
CA LEU A 4 -36.46 -4.48 -24.73
C LEU A 4 -35.02 -4.06 -25.12
N TRP A 5 -34.81 -3.73 -26.40
CA TRP A 5 -33.53 -3.25 -26.92
C TRP A 5 -33.14 -1.88 -26.35
N TYR A 6 -34.12 -0.98 -26.20
CA TYR A 6 -33.89 0.34 -25.59
C TYR A 6 -33.48 0.21 -24.12
N PHE A 7 -34.17 -0.63 -23.34
CA PHE A 7 -33.82 -0.88 -21.94
C PHE A 7 -32.45 -1.52 -21.77
N THR A 8 -32.07 -2.49 -22.61
CA THR A 8 -30.73 -3.11 -22.53
C THR A 8 -29.62 -2.15 -22.91
N ALA A 9 -29.81 -1.33 -23.95
CA ALA A 9 -28.84 -0.31 -24.33
C ALA A 9 -28.68 0.77 -23.24
N PHE A 10 -29.79 1.22 -22.66
CA PHE A 10 -29.78 2.17 -21.56
C PHE A 10 -29.08 1.60 -20.31
N ALA A 11 -29.43 0.38 -19.90
CA ALA A 11 -28.79 -0.29 -18.78
C ALA A 11 -27.28 -0.47 -19.00
N TYR A 12 -26.87 -0.86 -20.21
CA TYR A 12 -25.46 -0.96 -20.58
C TYR A 12 -24.73 0.39 -20.41
N ARG A 13 -25.31 1.49 -20.90
CA ARG A 13 -24.71 2.83 -20.76
C ARG A 13 -24.63 3.30 -19.32
N VAL A 14 -25.63 2.99 -18.49
CA VAL A 14 -25.59 3.31 -17.05
C VAL A 14 -24.47 2.53 -16.37
N VAL A 15 -24.33 1.23 -16.66
CA VAL A 15 -23.23 0.42 -16.11
C VAL A 15 -21.87 0.91 -16.58
N GLU A 16 -21.73 1.23 -17.86
CA GLU A 16 -20.50 1.78 -18.44
C GLU A 16 -20.12 3.12 -17.79
N LEU A 17 -21.10 4.01 -17.59
CA LEU A 17 -20.91 5.27 -16.87
C LEU A 17 -20.48 5.03 -15.43
N LEU A 18 -21.16 4.14 -14.71
CA LEU A 18 -20.83 3.82 -13.31
C LEU A 18 -19.41 3.27 -13.16
N VAL A 19 -19.02 2.31 -14.02
CA VAL A 19 -17.66 1.75 -14.04
C VAL A 19 -16.64 2.82 -14.43
N SER A 20 -16.96 3.68 -15.39
CA SER A 20 -16.06 4.77 -15.82
C SER A 20 -15.94 5.90 -14.79
N THR A 21 -16.90 6.01 -13.85
CA THR A 21 -16.87 6.98 -12.74
C THR A 21 -16.27 6.43 -11.46
N MET A 22 -15.77 5.18 -11.44
CA MET A 22 -14.96 4.71 -10.32
C MET A 22 -13.62 5.44 -10.31
N TYR A 23 -13.60 6.62 -9.69
CA TYR A 23 -12.40 7.37 -9.41
C TYR A 23 -11.62 6.66 -8.30
N VAL A 24 -10.40 6.23 -8.61
CA VAL A 24 -9.44 5.84 -7.58
C VAL A 24 -9.07 7.12 -6.82
N GLU A 25 -9.27 7.12 -5.51
CA GLU A 25 -8.74 8.19 -4.67
C GLU A 25 -7.22 8.21 -4.80
N ARG A 26 -6.67 9.32 -5.30
CA ARG A 26 -5.25 9.45 -5.65
C ARG A 26 -4.41 10.00 -4.50
N ASP A 27 -4.85 9.80 -3.27
CA ASP A 27 -4.13 10.24 -2.09
C ASP A 27 -3.60 9.05 -1.30
N GLY A 28 -2.40 9.21 -0.76
CA GLY A 28 -1.69 8.14 -0.06
C GLY A 28 -1.02 7.11 -0.98
N TRP A 29 -0.88 5.89 -0.48
CA TRP A 29 -0.14 4.81 -1.11
C TRP A 29 -0.90 3.50 -1.01
N MET A 30 -0.60 2.58 -1.91
CA MET A 30 -1.14 1.21 -1.89
C MET A 30 -0.04 0.17 -2.05
N PHE A 31 -0.30 -1.03 -1.54
CA PHE A 31 0.53 -2.21 -1.78
C PHE A 31 -0.17 -3.16 -2.74
N LEU A 32 0.50 -3.47 -3.86
CA LEU A 32 0.04 -4.40 -4.88
C LEU A 32 0.84 -5.70 -4.78
N GLN A 33 0.18 -6.82 -4.54
CA GLN A 33 0.84 -8.12 -4.55
C GLN A 33 1.06 -8.58 -6.00
N ASP A 34 2.33 -8.74 -6.42
CA ASP A 34 2.69 -8.99 -7.83
C ASP A 34 1.98 -10.22 -8.43
N LYS A 35 1.74 -11.27 -7.62
CA LYS A 35 1.05 -12.50 -8.05
C LYS A 35 -0.45 -12.31 -8.34
N LYS A 36 -1.09 -11.31 -7.72
CA LYS A 36 -2.54 -11.07 -7.85
C LYS A 36 -2.85 -9.87 -8.74
N TRP A 37 -2.06 -8.80 -8.57
CA TRP A 37 -2.29 -7.49 -9.14
C TRP A 37 -1.00 -7.00 -9.80
N GLY A 38 -1.05 -6.77 -11.11
CA GLY A 38 0.02 -6.15 -11.86
C GLY A 38 -0.24 -4.67 -12.06
N LEU A 39 0.82 -3.87 -12.19
CA LEU A 39 0.72 -2.45 -12.50
C LEU A 39 -0.04 -2.20 -13.82
N ASP A 40 0.05 -3.13 -14.77
CA ASP A 40 -0.65 -3.06 -16.06
C ASP A 40 -2.17 -3.02 -15.89
N LYS A 41 -2.72 -3.86 -14.98
CA LYS A 41 -4.16 -3.87 -14.68
C LYS A 41 -4.63 -2.55 -14.07
N LEU A 42 -3.78 -1.91 -13.27
CA LEU A 42 -4.10 -0.60 -12.69
C LEU A 42 -4.12 0.48 -13.78
N ALA A 43 -3.20 0.42 -14.74
CA ALA A 43 -3.14 1.35 -15.87
C ALA A 43 -4.28 1.17 -16.89
N GLU A 44 -4.87 -0.03 -16.96
CA GLU A 44 -6.10 -0.29 -17.70
C GLU A 44 -7.32 0.37 -17.04
N GLN A 45 -7.37 0.38 -15.70
CA GLN A 45 -8.48 0.95 -14.93
C GLN A 45 -8.42 2.48 -14.84
N ASP A 46 -7.24 3.06 -14.56
CA ASP A 46 -7.06 4.51 -14.52
C ASP A 46 -5.82 4.90 -15.37
N PRO A 47 -6.02 5.61 -16.50
CA PRO A 47 -4.94 6.07 -17.36
C PRO A 47 -3.85 6.89 -16.66
N HIS A 48 -4.14 7.47 -15.48
CA HIS A 48 -3.15 8.17 -14.66
C HIS A 48 -1.95 7.29 -14.30
N PHE A 49 -2.16 5.98 -14.17
CA PHE A 49 -1.12 5.01 -13.85
C PHE A 49 -0.42 4.43 -15.08
N ARG A 50 -0.57 5.01 -16.27
CA ARG A 50 0.23 4.62 -17.46
C ARG A 50 1.68 5.11 -17.39
N THR A 51 1.93 6.19 -16.64
CA THR A 51 3.26 6.83 -16.54
C THR A 51 3.89 6.60 -15.17
N LEU A 52 4.03 5.32 -14.79
CA LEU A 52 4.65 4.96 -13.51
C LEU A 52 6.16 5.14 -13.54
N LYS A 53 6.71 5.73 -12.48
CA LYS A 53 8.15 5.93 -12.31
C LYS A 53 8.69 4.94 -11.27
N HIS A 54 9.61 4.08 -11.68
CA HIS A 54 10.27 3.18 -10.76
C HIS A 54 11.35 3.92 -9.96
N TRP A 55 11.25 3.91 -8.62
CA TRP A 55 12.26 4.49 -7.73
C TRP A 55 13.58 3.70 -7.74
N GLY A 56 13.52 2.39 -7.97
CA GLY A 56 14.53 1.45 -7.51
C GLY A 56 15.82 1.22 -8.29
N LYS A 57 16.14 2.00 -9.31
CA LYS A 57 17.39 1.78 -10.07
C LYS A 57 18.68 2.21 -9.35
N LYS A 58 18.60 3.03 -8.30
CA LYS A 58 19.76 3.58 -7.55
C LYS A 58 19.61 3.49 -6.04
N GLN A 59 18.67 2.68 -5.57
CA GLN A 59 18.28 2.65 -4.16
C GLN A 59 19.03 1.55 -3.40
N MET A 60 19.38 1.84 -2.15
CA MET A 60 19.78 0.79 -1.22
C MET A 60 18.53 -0.02 -0.86
N ILE A 61 18.56 -1.34 -1.07
CA ILE A 61 17.45 -2.23 -0.69
C ILE A 61 17.71 -2.66 0.76
N PRO A 62 16.85 -2.33 1.72
CA PRO A 62 17.07 -2.70 3.10
C PRO A 62 16.92 -4.20 3.29
N GLU A 63 17.94 -4.82 3.88
CA GLU A 63 17.87 -6.21 4.33
C GLU A 63 17.05 -6.30 5.62
N TRP A 64 16.20 -7.32 5.70
CA TRP A 64 15.48 -7.62 6.92
C TRP A 64 15.28 -9.12 7.05
N TYR A 65 15.41 -9.62 8.28
CA TYR A 65 15.19 -11.04 8.56
C TYR A 65 13.69 -11.31 8.68
N ALA A 66 13.14 -12.00 7.68
CA ALA A 66 11.80 -12.55 7.77
C ALA A 66 11.73 -13.58 8.91
N PRO A 67 10.64 -13.62 9.69
CA PRO A 67 10.44 -14.64 10.72
C PRO A 67 10.54 -16.05 10.10
N LYS A 68 11.28 -16.95 10.75
CA LYS A 68 11.40 -18.34 10.30
C LYS A 68 10.00 -18.97 10.18
N GLY A 69 9.77 -19.72 9.10
CA GLY A 69 8.50 -20.44 8.87
C GLY A 69 7.36 -19.60 8.29
N ARG A 70 7.63 -18.38 7.79
CA ARG A 70 6.66 -17.62 6.98
C ARG A 70 7.15 -17.45 5.57
N ASP A 71 6.28 -17.74 4.61
CA ASP A 71 6.54 -17.45 3.21
C ASP A 71 6.56 -15.94 2.98
N SER A 72 7.59 -15.47 2.31
CA SER A 72 7.65 -14.10 1.81
C SER A 72 7.13 -14.02 0.38
N PHE A 73 6.62 -12.87 0.01
CA PHE A 73 6.20 -12.58 -1.35
C PHE A 73 6.60 -11.16 -1.74
N ASN A 74 6.78 -10.97 -3.04
CA ASN A 74 7.06 -9.66 -3.60
C ASN A 74 5.76 -8.91 -3.86
N GLY A 75 5.84 -7.60 -3.71
CA GLY A 75 4.84 -6.68 -4.17
C GLY A 75 5.42 -5.31 -4.45
N THR A 76 4.55 -4.45 -4.93
CA THR A 76 4.87 -3.10 -5.33
C THR A 76 4.14 -2.11 -4.41
N LEU A 77 4.91 -1.25 -3.75
CA LEU A 77 4.40 -0.05 -3.10
C LEU A 77 4.28 1.05 -4.14
N LEU A 78 3.08 1.60 -4.28
CA LEU A 78 2.76 2.65 -5.24
C LEU A 78 2.24 3.88 -4.48
N ASP A 79 2.88 5.02 -4.69
CA ASP A 79 2.33 6.32 -4.35
C ASP A 79 1.29 6.71 -5.41
N LEU A 80 0.04 6.84 -4.98
CA LEU A 80 -1.10 7.10 -5.86
C LEU A 80 -1.11 8.53 -6.40
N LYS A 81 -0.43 9.45 -5.73
CA LYS A 81 -0.38 10.87 -6.06
C LYS A 81 0.75 11.20 -7.03
N THR A 82 1.92 10.58 -6.85
CA THR A 82 3.11 10.87 -7.66
C THR A 82 3.38 9.82 -8.73
N CYS A 83 2.65 8.71 -8.73
CA CYS A 83 2.84 7.56 -9.63
C CYS A 83 4.25 6.94 -9.52
N VAL A 84 4.93 7.16 -8.39
CA VAL A 84 6.23 6.54 -8.10
C VAL A 84 5.99 5.23 -7.39
N HIS A 85 6.72 4.20 -7.77
CA HIS A 85 6.61 2.89 -7.12
C HIS A 85 7.98 2.29 -6.79
N THR A 86 7.99 1.43 -5.77
CA THR A 86 9.13 0.60 -5.39
C THR A 86 8.68 -0.82 -5.11
N THR A 87 9.56 -1.78 -5.34
CA THR A 87 9.33 -3.17 -4.95
C THR A 87 9.67 -3.35 -3.46
N ALA A 88 8.96 -4.27 -2.82
CA ALA A 88 9.22 -4.70 -1.46
C ALA A 88 8.90 -6.19 -1.31
N THR A 89 9.72 -6.88 -0.52
CA THR A 89 9.45 -8.25 -0.10
C THR A 89 8.83 -8.21 1.29
N VAL A 90 7.64 -8.80 1.42
CA VAL A 90 6.84 -8.77 2.65
C VAL A 90 6.35 -10.17 3.03
N VAL A 91 5.97 -10.38 4.29
CA VAL A 91 5.32 -11.61 4.77
C VAL A 91 3.81 -11.46 4.95
N ALA A 92 3.29 -10.24 4.87
CA ALA A 92 1.86 -9.91 4.86
C ALA A 92 1.66 -8.52 4.24
N VAL A 93 0.41 -8.19 3.87
CA VAL A 93 0.07 -6.90 3.25
C VAL A 93 0.22 -5.77 4.27
N PRO A 94 1.07 -4.76 4.00
CA PRO A 94 1.24 -3.63 4.90
C PRO A 94 0.11 -2.61 4.76
N ASN A 95 -0.23 -1.94 5.86
CA ASN A 95 -1.16 -0.81 5.89
C ASN A 95 -0.59 0.41 6.65
N ALA A 96 0.65 0.34 7.14
CA ALA A 96 1.34 1.47 7.75
C ALA A 96 2.84 1.46 7.42
N ILE A 97 3.46 2.64 7.43
CA ILE A 97 4.88 2.87 7.14
C ILE A 97 5.49 3.67 8.28
N VAL A 98 6.67 3.23 8.74
CA VAL A 98 7.46 3.93 9.75
C VAL A 98 8.86 4.22 9.19
N PRO A 99 9.23 5.49 9.00
CA PRO A 99 10.60 5.86 8.64
C PRO A 99 11.58 5.46 9.75
N LEU A 100 12.68 4.80 9.38
CA LEU A 100 13.74 4.37 10.31
C LEU A 100 15.01 5.21 10.16
N ALA A 101 15.45 5.43 8.92
CA ALA A 101 16.69 6.13 8.63
C ALA A 101 16.59 6.91 7.32
N ILE A 102 17.21 8.09 7.30
CA ILE A 102 17.30 8.97 6.13
C ILE A 102 18.74 8.95 5.64
N HIS A 103 18.93 8.76 4.34
CA HIS A 103 20.23 8.75 3.68
C HIS A 103 20.14 9.44 2.31
N GLY A 104 21.29 9.78 1.72
CA GLY A 104 21.33 10.46 0.41
C GLY A 104 20.65 9.67 -0.72
N SER A 105 20.51 8.35 -0.56
CA SER A 105 19.85 7.44 -1.51
C SER A 105 18.40 7.09 -1.17
N GLY A 106 17.78 7.77 -0.19
CA GLY A 106 16.36 7.59 0.16
C GLY A 106 16.08 7.48 1.66
N VAL A 107 14.95 6.89 1.98
CA VAL A 107 14.44 6.69 3.34
C VAL A 107 14.19 5.21 3.55
N THR A 108 14.99 4.60 4.42
CA THR A 108 14.72 3.23 4.87
C THR A 108 13.50 3.24 5.78
N CYS A 109 12.48 2.48 5.40
CA CYS A 109 11.21 2.41 6.09
C CYS A 109 10.89 0.97 6.53
N MET A 110 10.27 0.85 7.70
CA MET A 110 9.61 -0.36 8.15
C MET A 110 8.18 -0.39 7.62
N LEU A 111 7.77 -1.54 7.09
CA LEU A 111 6.40 -1.81 6.69
C LEU A 111 5.69 -2.57 7.81
N LEU A 112 4.54 -2.05 8.21
CA LEU A 112 3.74 -2.58 9.31
C LEU A 112 2.38 -3.04 8.81
N GLN A 113 1.86 -4.08 9.47
CA GLN A 113 0.46 -4.47 9.40
C GLN A 113 -0.16 -4.24 10.79
N ARG A 114 -1.13 -3.34 10.84
CA ARG A 114 -1.98 -3.01 11.98
C ARG A 114 -3.32 -3.70 11.84
N ALA A 115 -3.97 -4.03 12.95
CA ALA A 115 -5.39 -4.38 12.92
C ALA A 115 -6.20 -3.17 12.43
N GLU A 116 -7.19 -3.41 11.56
CA GLU A 116 -8.05 -2.37 10.99
C GLU A 116 -9.17 -1.97 11.96
N ASP A 117 -9.61 -2.89 12.84
CA ASP A 117 -10.63 -2.66 13.86
C ASP A 117 -10.03 -2.74 15.27
N ALA A 118 -9.69 -1.59 15.85
CA ALA A 118 -9.18 -1.51 17.22
C ALA A 118 -10.20 -1.97 18.27
N ASP A 119 -11.51 -1.81 17.98
CA ASP A 119 -12.60 -2.18 18.89
C ASP A 119 -12.87 -3.69 18.95
N LEU A 120 -12.36 -4.46 17.97
CA LEU A 120 -12.45 -5.92 17.89
C LEU A 120 -11.09 -6.61 18.05
N ALA A 121 -10.02 -5.82 18.16
CA ALA A 121 -8.66 -6.28 18.32
C ALA A 121 -8.43 -6.77 19.75
N THR A 122 -7.84 -7.96 19.91
CA THR A 122 -7.29 -8.36 21.20
C THR A 122 -6.06 -7.50 21.52
N ASP A 123 -5.60 -7.46 22.78
CA ASP A 123 -4.38 -6.75 23.17
C ASP A 123 -3.15 -7.12 22.31
N ALA A 124 -3.12 -8.34 21.77
CA ALA A 124 -2.09 -8.81 20.85
C ALA A 124 -2.22 -8.24 19.42
N ASP A 125 -3.45 -7.94 18.99
CA ASP A 125 -3.76 -7.36 17.67
C ASP A 125 -3.53 -5.84 17.61
N LEU A 126 -3.49 -5.19 18.78
CA LEU A 126 -3.12 -3.77 18.92
C LEU A 126 -1.64 -3.51 18.63
N VAL A 127 -0.80 -4.56 18.68
CA VAL A 127 0.64 -4.46 18.36
C VAL A 127 0.85 -4.59 16.85
N ALA A 128 1.26 -3.49 16.22
CA ALA A 128 1.61 -3.48 14.80
C ALA A 128 2.75 -4.48 14.51
N ARG A 129 2.54 -5.36 13.53
CA ARG A 129 3.53 -6.37 13.15
C ARG A 129 4.46 -5.83 12.07
N LYS A 130 5.77 -5.99 12.25
CA LYS A 130 6.74 -5.81 11.16
C LYS A 130 6.49 -6.87 10.09
N VAL A 131 6.15 -6.43 8.88
CA VAL A 131 5.86 -7.32 7.74
C VAL A 131 6.84 -7.16 6.58
N GLY A 132 7.64 -6.10 6.57
CA GLY A 132 8.64 -5.88 5.54
C GLY A 132 9.49 -4.64 5.80
N MET A 133 10.37 -4.36 4.85
CA MET A 133 11.12 -3.11 4.76
C MET A 133 11.21 -2.67 3.31
N CYS A 134 11.30 -1.36 3.10
CA CYS A 134 11.49 -0.79 1.78
C CYS A 134 12.34 0.49 1.88
N ASN A 135 12.86 0.93 0.75
CA ASN A 135 13.45 2.26 0.63
C ASN A 135 12.52 3.12 -0.21
N LEU A 136 12.25 4.33 0.27
CA LEU A 136 11.32 5.27 -0.32
C LEU A 136 12.03 6.58 -0.70
N PRO A 137 11.52 7.31 -1.69
CA PRO A 137 12.06 8.61 -2.07
C PRO A 137 11.91 9.63 -0.93
N PRO A 138 12.86 10.58 -0.77
CA PRO A 138 12.83 11.55 0.35
C PRO A 138 11.56 12.41 0.44
N TYR A 139 10.83 12.60 -0.67
CA TYR A 139 9.62 13.42 -0.66
C TYR A 139 8.50 12.84 0.22
N ILE A 140 8.56 11.56 0.61
CA ILE A 140 7.48 10.95 1.41
C ILE A 140 7.20 11.73 2.71
N PHE A 141 8.20 12.39 3.29
CA PHE A 141 8.03 13.19 4.51
C PHE A 141 7.12 14.41 4.32
N ALA A 142 7.02 14.94 3.10
CA ALA A 142 6.09 16.02 2.80
C ALA A 142 4.63 15.53 2.70
N GLN A 143 4.42 14.21 2.63
CA GLN A 143 3.13 13.57 2.49
C GLN A 143 2.70 12.78 3.73
N THR A 144 3.59 12.60 4.72
CA THR A 144 3.29 11.78 5.90
C THR A 144 2.26 12.45 6.80
N ILE A 145 1.20 11.70 7.12
CA ILE A 145 0.21 12.07 8.13
C ILE A 145 0.48 11.24 9.40
N LYS A 146 0.36 11.86 10.58
CA LYS A 146 0.49 11.15 11.86
C LYS A 146 -0.59 10.07 11.96
N CYS A 147 -0.18 8.80 11.95
CA CYS A 147 -1.09 7.66 11.99
C CYS A 147 -1.12 6.95 13.36
N GLY A 148 -0.10 7.17 14.20
CA GLY A 148 0.01 6.54 15.52
C GLY A 148 1.37 6.80 16.17
N THR A 149 1.60 6.12 17.30
CA THR A 149 2.87 6.14 18.03
C THR A 149 3.49 4.74 18.02
N VAL A 150 4.81 4.66 17.85
CA VAL A 150 5.54 3.39 17.87
C VAL A 150 6.29 3.30 19.20
N HIS A 151 6.06 2.24 19.95
CA HIS A 151 6.87 1.91 21.12
C HIS A 151 7.98 0.94 20.71
N VAL A 152 9.23 1.27 21.06
CA VAL A 152 10.39 0.40 20.86
C VAL A 152 10.95 0.07 22.23
N GLY A 153 10.72 -1.15 22.69
CA GLY A 153 11.14 -1.61 24.01
C GLY A 153 10.89 -3.10 24.21
N PRO A 154 11.53 -3.71 25.24
CA PRO A 154 11.39 -5.14 25.53
C PRO A 154 10.01 -5.52 26.10
N ILE A 155 9.27 -4.55 26.63
CA ILE A 155 7.98 -4.75 27.28
C ILE A 155 6.96 -3.89 26.52
N PRO A 156 5.87 -4.46 25.97
CA PRO A 156 4.82 -3.67 25.35
C PRO A 156 4.22 -2.72 26.39
N PRO A 157 3.91 -1.45 26.03
CA PRO A 157 3.31 -0.52 26.95
C PRO A 157 1.96 -1.09 27.40
N LYS A 158 1.67 -1.01 28.70
CA LYS A 158 0.31 -1.27 29.18
C LYS A 158 -0.59 -0.22 28.55
N LEU A 159 -1.55 -0.68 27.75
CA LEU A 159 -2.60 0.17 27.23
C LEU A 159 -3.51 0.49 28.42
N GLU A 160 -3.39 1.70 28.96
CA GLU A 160 -4.38 2.22 29.90
C GLU A 160 -5.59 2.63 29.07
N CYS A 161 -6.63 1.80 29.08
CA CYS A 161 -7.96 2.10 28.53
C CYS A 161 -8.73 2.99 29.50
#